data_AF-C0GJ28-F1
#
_entry.id   AF-C0GJ28-F1
#
_cell.length_a   1.000
_cell.length_b   1.000
_cell.length_c   1.000
_cell.angle_alpha   90.00
_cell.angle_beta   90.00
_cell.angle_gamma   90.00
#
_symmetry.space_group_name_H-M   'P 1'
#
loop_
_entity.id
_entity.type
_entity.pdbx_description
1 polymer ?
#
loop_
_entity_poly.entity_id
_entity_poly.type
_entity_poly.pdbx_seq_one_letter_code
_entity_poly.pdbx_strand_id
1 'polypeptide(L)'
;MQNTLLYVVSRYVVPVMQIYGLYIIFHGHEAPGGGFAGGMVLGIGLVLYSLVFGLSEGQKRVPFDLAMVGGIILIVTIFAEILIGHVFEIGIGLIVALVALSIFSTLVEEV
;
A
#
# COMPACT_ATOMS: atom_id res chain seq x y z
N MET A 1 8.72 -28.19 0.73
CA MET A 1 9.24 -27.92 2.09
C MET A 1 8.61 -26.62 2.56
N GLN A 2 7.72 -26.67 3.56
CA GLN A 2 7.22 -25.45 4.17
C GLN A 2 8.34 -24.88 5.03
N ASN A 3 8.90 -23.74 4.64
CA ASN A 3 9.92 -23.06 5.45
C ASN A 3 9.23 -22.44 6.66
N THR A 4 9.15 -23.19 7.77
CA THR A 4 8.60 -22.72 9.06
C THR A 4 9.25 -21.40 9.49
N LEU A 5 10.55 -21.24 9.19
CA LEU A 5 11.27 -19.99 9.42
C LEU A 5 10.64 -18.81 8.68
N LEU A 6 10.31 -18.96 7.40
CA LEU A 6 9.70 -17.90 6.59
C LEU A 6 8.32 -17.52 7.12
N TYR A 7 7.55 -18.49 7.58
CA TYR A 7 6.23 -18.28 8.18
C TYR A 7 6.32 -17.48 9.49
N VAL A 8 7.26 -17.85 10.36
CA VAL A 8 7.50 -17.18 11.64
C VAL A 8 8.03 -15.76 11.42
N VAL A 9 9.02 -15.58 10.54
CA VAL A 9 9.60 -14.25 10.26
C VAL A 9 8.56 -13.32 9.64
N SER A 10 7.84 -13.77 8.62
CA SER A 10 6.85 -12.94 7.93
C SER A 10 5.70 -12.51 8.82
N ARG A 11 5.32 -13.33 9.82
CA ARG A 11 4.33 -12.97 10.83
C ARG A 11 4.69 -11.71 11.61
N TYR A 12 5.99 -11.44 11.81
CA TYR A 12 6.47 -10.24 12.51
C TYR A 12 6.86 -9.12 11.54
N VAL A 13 7.48 -9.46 10.41
CA VAL A 13 7.95 -8.48 9.42
C VAL A 13 6.79 -7.75 8.76
N VAL A 14 5.73 -8.46 8.35
CA VAL A 14 4.60 -7.85 7.64
C VAL A 14 3.96 -6.72 8.47
N PRO A 15 3.58 -6.91 9.75
CA PRO A 15 3.07 -5.81 10.58
C PRO A 15 4.03 -4.63 10.71
N VAL A 16 5.34 -4.89 10.85
CA VAL A 16 6.36 -3.84 10.94
C VAL A 16 6.44 -3.05 9.63
N MET A 17 6.37 -3.71 8.48
CA MET A 17 6.29 -3.05 7.17
C MET A 17 5.04 -2.19 7.05
N GLN A 18 3.89 -2.64 7.55
CA GLN A 18 2.66 -1.83 7.53
C GLN A 18 2.82 -0.55 8.38
N ILE A 19 3.35 -0.66 9.59
CA ILE A 19 3.61 0.49 10.46
C ILE A 19 4.64 1.44 9.82
N TYR A 20 5.69 0.90 9.21
CA TYR A 20 6.72 1.69 8.56
C TYR A 20 6.21 2.40 7.29
N GLY A 21 5.39 1.74 6.49
CA GLY A 21 4.74 2.35 5.33
C GLY A 21 3.85 3.53 5.74
N LEU A 22 3.08 3.38 6.83
CA LEU A 22 2.29 4.48 7.41
C LEU A 22 3.17 5.61 7.94
N TYR A 23 4.30 5.30 8.56
CA TYR A 23 5.26 6.31 9.00
C TYR A 23 5.79 7.14 7.83
N ILE A 24 6.19 6.50 6.72
CA ILE A 24 6.67 7.20 5.51
C ILE A 24 5.57 8.06 4.90
N ILE A 25 4.32 7.58 4.92
CA ILE A 25 3.15 8.32 4.44
C ILE A 25 2.97 9.62 5.23
N PHE A 26 3.10 9.58 6.56
CA PHE A 26 2.90 10.74 7.42
C PHE A 26 4.12 11.69 7.49
N HIS A 27 5.33 11.19 7.29
CA HIS A 27 6.57 11.99 7.37
C HIS A 27 7.16 12.34 5.99
N GLY A 28 6.36 12.21 4.93
CA GLY A 28 6.76 12.53 3.56
C GLY A 28 7.18 13.98 3.32
N HIS A 29 6.90 14.87 4.27
CA HIS A 29 7.17 16.31 4.21
C HIS A 29 8.51 16.70 4.78
N GLU A 30 8.97 15.97 5.78
CA GLU A 30 10.21 16.26 6.49
C GLU A 30 11.40 15.41 6.01
N ALA A 31 11.14 14.30 5.34
CA ALA A 31 12.15 13.35 4.90
C ALA A 31 11.93 12.92 3.43
N PRO A 32 13.00 12.53 2.70
CA PRO A 32 12.85 11.94 1.36
C PRO A 32 11.96 10.70 1.44
N GLY A 33 10.78 10.78 0.81
CA GLY A 33 9.70 9.84 1.01
C GLY A 33 8.37 10.41 0.52
N GLY A 34 7.25 9.92 1.06
CA GLY A 34 5.90 10.36 0.71
C GLY A 34 4.95 9.20 0.51
N GLY A 35 3.73 9.52 0.06
CA GLY A 35 2.70 8.51 -0.14
C GLY A 35 3.14 7.40 -1.09
N PHE A 36 3.89 7.73 -2.14
CA PHE A 36 4.31 6.74 -3.13
C PHE A 36 5.26 5.70 -2.55
N ALA A 37 6.32 6.14 -1.89
CA ALA A 37 7.24 5.24 -1.22
C ALA A 37 6.55 4.44 -0.11
N GLY A 38 5.73 5.09 0.73
CA GLY A 38 5.06 4.42 1.85
C GLY A 38 3.98 3.44 1.38
N GLY A 39 3.22 3.78 0.34
CA GLY A 39 2.25 2.90 -0.29
C GLY A 39 2.90 1.65 -0.87
N MET A 40 4.01 1.78 -1.59
CA MET A 40 4.76 0.61 -2.07
C MET A 40 5.18 -0.32 -0.92
N VAL A 41 5.60 0.23 0.22
CA VAL A 41 5.94 -0.59 1.41
C VAL A 41 4.72 -1.35 1.94
N LEU A 42 3.54 -0.71 2.01
CA LEU A 42 2.30 -1.39 2.40
C LEU A 42 1.94 -2.52 1.43
N GLY A 43 2.01 -2.25 0.13
CA GLY A 43 1.73 -3.21 -0.95
C GLY A 43 2.70 -4.40 -0.95
N ILE A 44 4.01 -4.14 -0.85
CA ILE A 44 5.03 -5.20 -0.77
C ILE A 44 4.83 -6.05 0.49
N GLY A 45 4.41 -5.45 1.61
CA GLY A 45 4.06 -6.21 2.82
C GLY A 45 2.90 -7.18 2.60
N LEU A 46 1.91 -6.81 1.78
CA LEU A 46 0.80 -7.70 1.41
C LEU A 46 1.20 -8.76 0.38
N VAL A 47 2.06 -8.41 -0.60
CA VAL A 47 2.68 -9.40 -1.50
C VAL A 47 3.45 -10.45 -0.71
N LEU A 48 4.30 -10.02 0.23
CA LEU A 48 5.03 -10.91 1.12
C LEU A 48 4.07 -11.82 1.92
N TYR A 49 2.97 -11.26 2.43
CA TYR A 49 1.96 -12.04 3.13
C TYR A 49 1.32 -13.10 2.22
N SER A 50 0.89 -12.74 1.00
CA SER A 50 0.32 -13.69 0.04
C SER A 50 1.29 -14.79 -0.38
N LEU A 51 2.57 -14.46 -0.55
CA LEU A 51 3.60 -15.45 -0.92
C LEU A 51 3.84 -16.49 0.18
N VAL A 52 3.64 -16.11 1.45
CA VAL A 52 3.97 -16.96 2.60
C VAL A 52 2.75 -17.70 3.16
N PHE A 53 1.59 -17.04 3.18
CA PHE A 53 0.35 -17.55 3.75
C PHE A 53 -0.64 -18.06 2.70
N GLY A 54 -0.35 -17.81 1.41
CA GLY A 54 -1.19 -18.19 0.28
C GLY A 54 -2.08 -17.05 -0.20
N LEU A 55 -2.41 -17.09 -1.49
CA LEU A 55 -3.17 -16.05 -2.19
C LEU A 55 -4.58 -15.85 -1.59
N SER A 56 -5.26 -16.94 -1.24
CA SER A 56 -6.61 -16.89 -0.64
C SER A 56 -6.61 -16.16 0.72
N GLU A 57 -5.57 -16.32 1.53
CA GLU A 57 -5.44 -15.62 2.80
C GLU A 57 -5.06 -14.15 2.61
N GLY A 58 -4.28 -13.84 1.58
CA GLY A 58 -3.96 -12.46 1.19
C GLY A 58 -5.16 -11.69 0.67
N GLN A 59 -5.99 -12.30 -0.18
CA GLN A 59 -7.22 -11.70 -0.71
C GLN A 59 -8.22 -11.36 0.40
N LYS A 60 -8.38 -12.22 1.42
CA LYS A 60 -9.24 -11.95 2.58
C LYS A 60 -8.83 -10.71 3.39
N ARG A 61 -7.55 -10.32 3.32
CA ARG A 61 -7.00 -9.18 4.06
C ARG A 61 -7.20 -7.85 3.33
N VAL A 62 -7.55 -7.88 2.05
CA VAL A 62 -7.81 -6.69 1.25
C VAL A 62 -9.30 -6.64 0.92
N PRO A 63 -10.08 -5.75 1.56
CA PRO A 63 -11.46 -5.53 1.18
C PRO A 63 -11.55 -5.15 -0.30
N PHE A 64 -12.36 -5.90 -1.04
CA PHE A 64 -12.78 -5.53 -2.39
C PHE A 64 -13.41 -4.12 -2.36
N ASP A 65 -13.20 -3.33 -3.42
CA ASP A 65 -13.49 -1.89 -3.60
C ASP A 65 -12.48 -0.85 -3.07
N LEU A 66 -11.51 -1.20 -2.21
CA LEU A 66 -10.47 -0.22 -1.82
C LEU A 66 -9.53 0.16 -2.98
N ALA A 67 -9.33 -0.77 -3.91
CA ALA A 67 -8.54 -0.56 -5.12
C ALA A 67 -9.15 0.51 -6.03
N MET A 68 -10.45 0.41 -6.25
CA MET A 68 -11.20 1.30 -7.13
C MET A 68 -11.40 2.67 -6.49
N VAL A 69 -11.72 2.70 -5.19
CA VAL A 69 -11.79 3.93 -4.39
C VAL A 69 -10.44 4.64 -4.37
N GLY A 70 -9.34 3.91 -4.18
CA GLY A 70 -7.99 4.46 -4.24
C GLY A 70 -7.64 5.07 -5.59
N GLY A 71 -7.97 4.38 -6.69
CA GLY A 71 -7.76 4.88 -8.05
C GLY A 71 -8.55 6.15 -8.37
N ILE A 72 -9.83 6.20 -7.99
CA ILE A 72 -10.69 7.38 -8.19
C ILE A 72 -10.16 8.58 -7.41
N ILE A 73 -9.79 8.37 -6.13
CA ILE A 73 -9.22 9.42 -5.29
C ILE A 73 -7.94 9.98 -5.92
N LEU A 74 -7.05 9.12 -6.43
CA LEU A 74 -5.81 9.54 -7.08
C LEU A 74 -6.06 10.42 -8.30
N ILE A 75 -6.98 10.03 -9.19
CA ILE A 75 -7.33 10.81 -10.38
C ILE A 75 -7.86 12.19 -10.00
N VAL A 76 -8.79 12.26 -9.04
CA VAL A 76 -9.40 13.52 -8.58
C VAL A 76 -8.35 14.45 -8.00
N THR A 77 -7.40 13.93 -7.23
CA THR A 77 -6.36 14.75 -6.59
C THR A 77 -5.27 15.21 -7.54
N ILE A 78 -4.85 14.39 -8.52
CA ILE A 78 -3.94 14.84 -9.58
C ILE A 78 -4.58 16.00 -10.34
N PHE A 79 -5.88 15.89 -10.62
CA PHE A 79 -6.63 16.95 -11.31
C PHE A 79 -6.74 18.22 -10.45
N ALA A 80 -6.95 18.08 -9.14
CA ALA A 80 -6.99 19.20 -8.20
C ALA A 80 -5.63 19.90 -8.04
N GLU A 81 -4.52 19.16 -8.06
CA GLU A 81 -3.16 19.70 -8.01
C GLU A 81 -2.82 20.54 -9.24
N ILE A 82 -3.15 20.03 -10.44
CA ILE A 82 -2.95 20.75 -11.71
C ILE A 82 -3.73 22.06 -11.73
N LEU A 83 -4.88 22.11 -11.05
CA LEU A 83 -5.79 23.27 -11.08
C LEU A 83 -5.49 24.32 -10.01
N ILE A 84 -5.04 23.92 -8.81
CA ILE A 84 -4.96 24.80 -7.64
C ILE A 84 -3.50 25.18 -7.29
N GLY A 85 -2.49 24.44 -7.74
CA GLY A 85 -1.07 24.79 -7.59
C GLY A 85 -0.51 24.78 -6.15
N HIS A 86 -1.37 24.73 -5.14
CA HIS A 86 -1.00 24.62 -3.72
C HIS A 86 -1.97 23.71 -2.96
N VAL A 87 -1.71 22.40 -2.99
CA VAL A 87 -2.19 21.46 -1.94
C VAL A 87 -1.07 20.48 -1.65
N PHE A 88 0.04 21.02 -1.16
CA PHE A 88 1.10 20.21 -0.61
C PHE A 88 0.71 19.98 0.85
N GLU A 89 0.55 18.72 1.25
CA GLU A 89 1.34 18.15 2.35
C GLU A 89 0.68 17.01 3.17
N ILE A 90 -0.58 16.61 2.96
CA ILE A 90 -1.14 15.47 3.75
C ILE A 90 -1.96 14.50 2.87
N GLY A 91 -2.51 14.97 1.74
CA GLY A 91 -3.28 14.14 0.82
C GLY A 91 -2.44 13.06 0.12
N ILE A 92 -1.26 13.42 -0.40
CA ILE A 92 -0.41 12.56 -1.25
C ILE A 92 -0.05 11.24 -0.55
N GLY A 93 0.19 11.31 0.76
CA GLY A 93 0.43 10.20 1.66
C GLY A 93 -0.62 9.09 1.56
N LEU A 94 -1.87 9.47 1.84
CA LEU A 94 -3.02 8.56 1.87
C LEU A 94 -3.39 8.09 0.45
N ILE A 95 -3.21 8.95 -0.54
CA ILE A 95 -3.55 8.72 -1.95
C ILE A 95 -2.78 7.51 -2.51
N VAL A 96 -1.47 7.44 -2.29
CA VAL A 96 -0.69 6.38 -2.93
C VAL A 96 -0.60 5.11 -2.09
N ALA A 97 -0.88 5.18 -0.79
CA ALA A 97 -1.20 4.02 0.03
C ALA A 97 -2.36 3.20 -0.57
N LEU A 98 -3.42 3.89 -0.99
CA LEU A 98 -4.59 3.27 -1.60
C LEU A 98 -4.30 2.74 -3.01
N VAL A 99 -3.37 3.35 -3.74
CA VAL A 99 -2.98 2.91 -5.10
C VAL A 99 -2.07 1.69 -5.08
N ALA A 100 -1.16 1.59 -4.11
CA ALA A 100 -0.38 0.36 -3.94
C ALA A 100 -1.26 -0.82 -3.52
N LEU A 101 -2.29 -0.58 -2.69
CA LEU A 101 -3.33 -1.57 -2.38
C LEU A 101 -4.15 -1.95 -3.62
N SER A 102 -4.42 -0.98 -4.50
CA SER A 102 -5.12 -1.17 -5.76
C SER A 102 -4.37 -2.09 -6.72
N ILE A 103 -3.08 -1.79 -6.98
CA ILE A 103 -2.22 -2.59 -7.86
C ILE A 103 -2.07 -4.02 -7.33
N PHE A 104 -1.96 -4.18 -6.02
CA PHE A 104 -1.92 -5.51 -5.40
C PHE A 104 -3.22 -6.29 -5.64
N SER A 105 -4.38 -5.66 -5.50
CA SER A 105 -5.68 -6.29 -5.79
C SER A 105 -5.79 -6.74 -7.25
N THR A 106 -5.36 -5.92 -8.20
CA THR A 106 -5.42 -6.24 -9.64
C THR A 106 -4.47 -7.37 -10.03
N LEU A 107 -3.23 -7.35 -9.52
CA LEU A 107 -2.24 -8.41 -9.78
C LEU A 107 -2.64 -9.77 -9.20
N VAL A 108 -3.53 -9.77 -8.22
CA VAL A 108 -4.03 -10.96 -7.51
C VAL A 108 -5.30 -11.53 -8.16
N GLU A 109 -6.01 -10.75 -8.97
CA GLU A 109 -7.16 -11.24 -9.76
C GLU A 109 -6.74 -11.93 -11.07
N GLU A 110 -5.59 -11.59 -11.63
CA GLU A 110 -5.08 -12.16 -12.89
C GLU A 110 -4.36 -13.52 -12.72
N VAL A 111 -4.15 -14.00 -11.49
CA VAL A 111 -3.46 -15.27 -11.15
C VAL A 111 -4.44 -16.30 -10.61
#